data_AF-A0A843F0C4-F1
#
_entry.id   AF-A0A843F0C4-F1
#
_cell.length_a   1.000
_cell.length_b   1.000
_cell.length_c   1.000
_cell.angle_alpha   90.00
_cell.angle_beta   90.00
_cell.angle_gamma   90.00
#
_symmetry.space_group_name_H-M   'P 1'
#
loop_
_entity.id
_entity.type
_entity.pdbx_description
1 polymer ?
#
loop_
_entity_poly.entity_id
_entity_poly.type
_entity_poly.pdbx_seq_one_letter_code
_entity_poly.pdbx_strand_id
1 'polypeptide(L)'
;MGDFIRGLVVKLHVTPEQDVEFKKNYGCTRKTYNELLSKYKDRHGEDSTEIPTQKELNQFLKETKKELPYLNYTESTSLQQARDDLHKSFKNCHKSKRHNPPVYHSKKKTRPS
;
A
#
# COMPACT_ATOMS: atom_id res chain seq x y z
N MET A 1 -4.57 31.27 33.32
CA MET A 1 -4.41 29.95 32.68
C MET A 1 -4.05 30.23 31.23
N GLY A 2 -2.85 29.88 30.78
CA GLY A 2 -2.40 30.17 29.42
C GLY A 2 -3.08 29.25 28.41
N ASP A 3 -3.52 29.80 27.29
CA ASP A 3 -4.11 29.04 26.20
C ASP A 3 -3.07 28.08 25.61
N PHE A 4 -3.26 26.78 25.84
CA PHE A 4 -2.45 25.74 25.22
C PHE A 4 -2.88 25.56 23.76
N ILE A 5 -1.93 25.72 22.83
CA ILE A 5 -2.14 25.44 21.41
C ILE A 5 -2.40 23.95 21.24
N ARG A 6 -3.59 23.57 20.74
CA ARG A 6 -3.99 22.16 20.54
C ARG A 6 -3.31 21.49 19.34
N GLY A 7 -2.77 22.27 18.41
CA GLY A 7 -2.03 21.78 17.23
C GLY A 7 -1.75 22.90 16.22
N LEU A 8 -0.70 22.71 15.40
CA LEU A 8 -0.28 23.63 14.34
C LEU A 8 -0.59 22.99 12.97
N VAL A 9 -1.31 23.70 12.11
CA VAL A 9 -1.55 23.28 10.71
C VAL A 9 -0.58 24.03 9.80
N VAL A 10 0.32 23.30 9.15
CA VAL A 10 1.34 23.87 8.25
C VAL A 10 1.09 23.37 6.84
N LYS A 11 1.17 24.27 5.84
CA LYS A 11 1.16 23.89 4.42
C LYS A 11 2.57 23.46 4.01
N LEU A 12 2.68 22.26 3.44
CA LEU A 12 3.90 21.77 2.82
C LEU A 12 4.02 22.37 1.42
N HIS A 13 5.07 23.17 1.20
CA HIS A 13 5.44 23.69 -0.11
C HIS A 13 6.50 22.76 -0.71
N VAL A 14 6.08 21.97 -1.70
CA VAL A 14 6.94 21.01 -2.40
C VAL A 14 7.51 21.61 -3.67
N THR A 15 8.76 21.26 -3.99
CA THR A 15 9.37 21.61 -5.28
C THR A 15 8.76 20.77 -6.40
N PRO A 16 8.85 21.22 -7.67
CA PRO A 16 8.36 20.42 -8.80
C PRO A 16 8.98 19.02 -8.88
N GLU A 17 10.26 18.88 -8.51
CA GLU A 17 10.97 17.60 -8.48
C GLU A 17 10.41 16.65 -7.41
N GLN A 18 10.17 17.18 -6.20
CA GLN A 18 9.56 16.42 -5.10
C GLN A 18 8.16 15.93 -5.47
N ASP A 19 7.35 16.77 -6.12
CA ASP A 19 6.01 16.37 -6.58
C ASP A 19 6.08 15.18 -7.56
N VAL A 20 7.06 15.16 -8.46
CA VAL A 20 7.30 14.02 -9.36
C VAL A 20 7.69 12.76 -8.58
N GLU A 21 8.57 12.88 -7.59
CA GLU A 21 8.97 11.75 -6.74
C GLU A 21 7.80 11.20 -5.91
N PHE A 22 6.99 12.07 -5.32
CA PHE A 22 5.78 11.67 -4.61
C PHE A 22 4.83 10.90 -5.51
N LYS A 23 4.55 11.42 -6.72
CA LYS A 23 3.70 10.75 -7.70
C LYS A 23 4.22 9.37 -8.10
N LYS A 24 5.55 9.24 -8.30
CA LYS A 24 6.20 7.94 -8.56
C LYS A 24 6.02 7.00 -7.37
N ASN A 25 6.28 7.47 -6.16
CA ASN A 25 6.20 6.66 -4.94
C ASN A 25 4.76 6.14 -4.70
N TYR A 26 3.75 7.02 -4.80
CA TYR A 26 2.35 6.63 -4.66
C TYR A 26 1.92 5.62 -5.74
N GLY A 27 2.37 5.83 -6.98
CA GLY A 27 2.13 4.90 -8.09
C GLY A 27 2.72 3.52 -7.83
N CYS A 28 3.98 3.47 -7.38
CA CYS A 28 4.70 2.24 -7.09
C CYS A 28 4.10 1.50 -5.88
N THR A 29 3.81 2.20 -4.79
CA THR A 29 3.16 1.65 -3.59
C THR A 29 1.85 0.96 -3.93
N ARG A 30 1.00 1.63 -4.72
CA ARG A 30 -0.28 1.07 -5.16
C ARG A 30 -0.09 -0.14 -6.09
N LYS A 31 0.84 -0.06 -7.04
CA LYS A 31 1.12 -1.17 -7.96
C LYS A 31 1.61 -2.39 -7.18
N THR A 32 2.53 -2.21 -6.24
CA THR A 32 3.03 -3.28 -5.36
C THR A 32 1.89 -3.93 -4.58
N TYR A 33 1.00 -3.17 -3.94
CA TYR A 33 -0.17 -3.76 -3.25
C TYR A 33 -0.98 -4.67 -4.19
N ASN A 34 -1.29 -4.18 -5.40
CA ASN A 34 -2.09 -4.92 -6.37
C ASN A 34 -1.38 -6.17 -6.88
N GLU A 35 -0.08 -6.10 -7.16
CA GLU A 35 0.72 -7.28 -7.58
C GLU A 35 0.77 -8.34 -6.47
N LEU A 36 0.98 -7.93 -5.22
CA LEU A 36 0.96 -8.87 -4.09
C LEU A 36 -0.40 -9.55 -3.93
N LEU A 37 -1.49 -8.80 -4.09
CA LEU A 37 -2.84 -9.36 -4.06
C LEU A 37 -3.08 -10.31 -5.24
N SER A 38 -2.57 -9.98 -6.44
CA SER A 38 -2.67 -10.87 -7.60
C SER A 38 -1.94 -12.18 -7.36
N LYS A 39 -0.67 -12.13 -6.94
CA LYS A 39 0.13 -13.33 -6.63
C LYS A 39 -0.50 -14.20 -5.54
N TYR A 40 -1.12 -13.57 -4.55
CA TYR A 40 -1.90 -14.30 -3.55
C TYR A 40 -3.08 -15.04 -4.19
N LYS A 41 -3.90 -14.37 -5.00
CA LYS A 41 -5.04 -14.99 -5.69
C LYS A 41 -4.61 -16.09 -6.65
N ASP A 42 -3.50 -15.91 -7.35
CA ASP A 42 -2.95 -16.91 -8.28
C ASP A 42 -2.51 -18.19 -7.55
N ARG A 43 -2.01 -18.07 -6.31
CA ARG A 43 -1.54 -19.19 -5.50
C ARG A 43 -2.66 -19.89 -4.74
N HIS A 44 -3.55 -19.12 -4.12
CA HIS A 44 -4.53 -19.62 -3.16
C HIS A 44 -5.93 -19.78 -3.76
N GLY A 45 -6.17 -19.20 -4.94
CA GLY A 45 -7.48 -19.07 -5.54
C GLY A 45 -8.15 -17.74 -5.18
N GLU A 46 -9.05 -17.30 -6.05
CA GLU A 46 -9.69 -15.99 -5.92
C GLU A 46 -10.64 -15.89 -4.70
N ASP A 47 -11.25 -17.01 -4.32
CA ASP A 47 -12.20 -17.12 -3.19
C ASP A 47 -11.55 -17.62 -1.89
N SER A 48 -10.21 -17.67 -1.84
CA SER A 48 -9.52 -18.16 -0.64
C SER A 48 -9.78 -17.27 0.57
N THR A 49 -9.96 -17.93 1.72
CA THR A 49 -10.11 -17.27 3.03
C THR A 49 -8.84 -17.38 3.88
N GLU A 50 -7.77 -17.95 3.32
CA GLU A 50 -6.50 -18.14 4.01
C GLU A 50 -5.79 -16.81 4.25
N ILE A 51 -5.26 -16.61 5.45
CA ILE A 51 -4.48 -15.41 5.75
C ILE A 51 -3.04 -15.67 5.28
N PRO A 52 -2.50 -14.90 4.32
CA PRO A 52 -1.12 -15.08 3.90
C PRO A 52 -0.17 -14.78 5.05
N THR A 53 0.90 -15.58 5.16
CA THR A 53 1.92 -15.33 6.18
C THR A 53 2.79 -14.13 5.80
N GLN A 54 3.42 -13.48 6.79
CA GLN A 54 4.31 -12.35 6.50
C GLN A 54 5.52 -12.76 5.65
N LYS A 55 6.02 -14.00 5.82
CA LYS A 55 7.10 -14.60 5.02
C LYS A 55 6.69 -14.74 3.56
N GLU A 56 5.47 -15.21 3.31
CA GLU A 56 4.92 -15.33 1.97
C GLU A 56 4.80 -13.96 1.30
N LEU A 57 4.26 -12.96 2.00
CA LEU A 57 4.12 -11.62 1.43
C LEU A 57 5.47 -10.94 1.14
N ASN A 58 6.51 -11.14 1.95
CA ASN A 58 7.84 -10.62 1.57
C ASN A 58 8.59 -11.51 0.56
N GLN A 59 8.21 -12.77 0.35
CA GLN A 59 8.62 -13.52 -0.84
C GLN A 59 7.99 -12.93 -2.12
N PHE A 60 6.68 -12.70 -2.12
CA PHE A 60 6.00 -12.03 -3.24
C PHE A 60 6.57 -10.64 -3.53
N LEU A 61 6.92 -9.87 -2.50
CA LEU A 61 7.54 -8.55 -2.67
C LEU A 61 8.91 -8.65 -3.35
N LYS A 62 9.73 -9.66 -3.01
CA LYS A 62 11.01 -9.92 -3.66
C LYS A 62 10.82 -10.29 -5.13
N GLU A 63 9.86 -11.16 -5.44
CA GLU A 63 9.53 -11.55 -6.81
C GLU A 63 9.06 -10.34 -7.63
N THR A 64 8.14 -9.55 -7.07
CA THR A 64 7.63 -8.33 -7.72
C THR A 64 8.74 -7.33 -8.02
N LYS A 65 9.74 -7.19 -7.13
CA LYS A 65 10.92 -6.33 -7.35
C LYS A 65 11.87 -6.86 -8.43
N LYS A 66 11.87 -8.17 -8.69
CA LYS A 66 12.61 -8.77 -9.81
C LYS A 66 11.89 -8.55 -11.13
N GLU A 67 10.56 -8.72 -11.13
CA GLU A 67 9.70 -8.51 -12.30
C GLU A 67 9.61 -7.04 -12.71
N LEU A 68 9.63 -6.14 -11.73
CA LEU A 68 9.51 -4.69 -11.91
C LEU A 68 10.75 -4.00 -11.31
N PRO A 69 11.90 -3.99 -12.03
CA PRO A 69 13.16 -3.44 -11.49
C PRO A 69 13.05 -1.98 -11.05
N TYR A 70 12.14 -1.21 -11.66
CA TYR A 70 11.95 0.20 -11.32
C TYR A 70 11.49 0.42 -9.87
N LEU A 71 10.89 -0.59 -9.22
CA LEU A 71 10.50 -0.52 -7.81
C LEU A 71 11.71 -0.38 -6.88
N ASN A 72 12.91 -0.78 -7.32
CA ASN A 72 14.13 -0.65 -6.51
C ASN A 72 14.61 0.80 -6.40
N TYR A 73 14.18 1.69 -7.29
CA TYR A 73 14.49 3.13 -7.23
C TYR A 73 13.49 3.91 -6.37
N THR A 74 12.46 3.24 -5.83
CA THR A 74 11.46 3.88 -4.98
C THR A 74 11.70 3.63 -3.51
N GLU A 75 11.10 4.49 -2.68
CA GLU A 75 11.21 4.42 -1.23
C GLU A 75 10.80 3.06 -0.67
N SER A 76 11.78 2.35 -0.11
CA SER A 76 11.60 0.95 0.30
C SER A 76 10.59 0.80 1.44
N THR A 77 10.51 1.79 2.32
CA THR A 77 9.58 1.81 3.46
C THR A 77 8.13 1.87 3.00
N SER A 78 7.84 2.63 1.94
CA SER A 78 6.47 2.75 1.38
C SER A 78 6.00 1.41 0.79
N LEU A 79 6.88 0.69 0.10
CA LEU A 79 6.58 -0.63 -0.45
C LEU A 79 6.36 -1.68 0.64
N GLN A 80 7.14 -1.62 1.73
CA GLN A 80 6.96 -2.49 2.88
C GLN A 80 5.64 -2.20 3.60
N GLN A 81 5.26 -0.92 3.71
CA GLN A 81 3.98 -0.53 4.28
C GLN A 81 2.81 -1.07 3.44
N ALA A 82 2.87 -1.00 2.11
CA ALA A 82 1.84 -1.59 1.24
C ALA A 82 1.65 -3.10 1.49
N ARG A 83 2.76 -3.83 1.69
CA ARG A 83 2.73 -5.25 2.07
C ARG A 83 2.05 -5.46 3.42
N ASP A 84 2.40 -4.66 4.41
CA ASP A 84 1.85 -4.80 5.76
C ASP A 84 0.38 -4.39 5.85
N ASP A 85 -0.03 -3.40 5.06
CA ASP A 85 -1.44 -3.00 4.90
C ASP A 85 -2.25 -4.13 4.26
N LEU A 86 -1.71 -4.82 3.25
CA LEU A 86 -2.33 -6.01 2.66
C LEU A 86 -2.49 -7.11 3.72
N HIS A 87 -1.44 -7.45 4.46
CA HIS A 87 -1.50 -8.44 5.53
C HIS A 87 -2.55 -8.07 6.59
N LYS A 88 -2.58 -6.81 7.01
CA LYS A 88 -3.54 -6.28 7.98
C LYS A 88 -4.96 -6.37 7.46
N SER A 89 -5.19 -6.11 6.18
CA SER A 89 -6.51 -6.24 5.57
C SER A 89 -7.02 -7.67 5.65
N PHE A 90 -6.23 -8.69 5.27
CA PHE A 90 -6.60 -10.10 5.43
C PHE A 90 -6.94 -10.46 6.87
N LYS A 91 -6.09 -10.07 7.83
CA LYS A 91 -6.34 -10.30 9.26
C LYS A 91 -7.65 -9.69 9.74
N ASN A 92 -7.94 -8.46 9.33
CA ASN A 92 -9.15 -7.76 9.74
C ASN A 92 -10.41 -8.43 9.16
N CYS A 93 -10.39 -8.83 7.89
CA CYS A 93 -11.50 -9.54 7.25
C CYS A 93 -11.80 -10.87 7.94
N HIS A 94 -10.75 -11.60 8.30
CA HIS A 94 -10.89 -12.87 8.99
C HIS A 94 -11.40 -12.68 10.43
N LYS A 95 -10.96 -11.63 11.14
CA LYS A 95 -11.39 -11.34 12.51
C LYS A 95 -12.86 -10.93 12.60
N SER A 96 -13.40 -10.25 11.59
CA SER A 96 -14.78 -9.80 11.62
C SER A 96 -15.37 -9.64 10.22
N LYS A 97 -16.58 -10.18 10.02
CA LYS A 97 -17.41 -9.99 8.81
C LYS A 97 -17.77 -8.53 8.51
N ARG A 98 -17.46 -7.59 9.42
CA ARG A 98 -17.64 -6.14 9.18
C ARG A 98 -16.60 -5.57 8.21
N HIS A 99 -15.48 -6.26 8.01
CA HIS A 99 -14.43 -5.81 7.11
C HIS A 99 -14.53 -6.53 5.77
N ASN A 100 -14.50 -5.75 4.69
CA ASN A 100 -14.52 -6.28 3.33
C ASN A 100 -13.15 -6.85 2.95
N PRO A 101 -13.11 -7.96 2.17
CA PRO A 101 -11.89 -8.53 1.64
C PRO A 101 -10.98 -7.50 0.96
N PRO A 102 -9.66 -7.74 0.91
CA PRO A 102 -8.76 -6.90 0.13
C PRO A 102 -9.17 -6.85 -1.34
N VAL A 103 -9.21 -5.65 -1.88
CA VAL A 103 -9.56 -5.37 -3.28
C VAL A 103 -8.43 -4.59 -3.96
N TYR A 104 -8.32 -4.72 -5.28
CA TYR A 104 -7.37 -3.94 -6.04
C TYR A 104 -7.60 -2.44 -5.87
N HIS A 105 -6.52 -1.71 -5.60
CA HIS A 105 -6.54 -0.26 -5.48
C HIS A 105 -6.54 0.42 -6.84
N SER A 106 -7.41 1.40 -7.01
CA SER A 106 -7.49 2.25 -8.21
C SER A 106 -6.91 3.65 -7.94
N LYS A 107 -6.70 4.45 -9.01
CA LYS A 107 -6.35 5.87 -8.81
C LYS A 107 -7.60 6.56 -8.33
N LYS A 108 -7.60 7.09 -7.11
CA LYS A 108 -8.68 7.98 -6.70
C LYS A 108 -8.65 9.20 -7.60
N LYS A 109 -9.73 9.40 -8.35
CA LYS A 109 -10.00 10.67 -9.03
C LYS A 109 -10.63 11.56 -7.95
N THR A 110 -9.85 12.44 -7.34
CA THR A 110 -10.44 13.51 -6.55
C THR A 110 -11.26 14.39 -7.49
N ARG A 111 -12.45 14.84 -7.06
CA ARG A 111 -13.12 15.94 -7.77
C ARG A 111 -12.13 17.12 -7.77
N PRO A 112 -11.94 17.82 -8.90
CA PRO A 112 -11.18 19.06 -8.86
C PRO A 112 -11.85 19.98 -7.84
N SER A 113 -11.05 20.47 -6.88
CA SER A 113 -11.47 21.45 -5.89
C SER A 113 -11.77 22.79 -6.56
#